data_AF-A0A358L9C2-F1
#
_entry.id   AF-A0A358L9C2-F1
#
_cell.length_a   1.000
_cell.length_b   1.000
_cell.length_c   1.000
_cell.angle_alpha   90.00
_cell.angle_beta   90.00
_cell.angle_gamma   90.00
#
_symmetry.space_group_name_H-M   'P 1'
#
loop_
_entity.id
_entity.type
_entity.pdbx_description
1 polymer ?
#
loop_
_entity_poly.entity_id
_entity_poly.type
_entity_poly.pdbx_seq_one_letter_code
_entity_poly.pdbx_strand_id
1 'polypeptide(L)' 'SRYGGIGLGLSIVSRIAQLHKAQFFLENRRQASGCRASVKFT' A
#
# COMPACT_ATOMS: atom_id res chain seq x y z
N SER A 1 11.95 -4.38 6.73
CA SER A 1 10.85 -5.35 6.55
C SER A 1 9.51 -4.62 6.68
N ARG A 2 9.07 -3.90 5.64
CA ARG A 2 7.86 -3.05 5.71
C ARG A 2 6.69 -3.86 5.16
N TYR A 3 5.65 -4.03 5.97
CA TYR A 3 4.41 -4.77 5.68
C TYR A 3 4.42 -6.28 5.98
N GLY A 4 4.95 -6.72 7.12
CA GLY A 4 4.90 -8.13 7.58
C GLY A 4 3.53 -8.64 8.07
N GLY A 5 2.42 -8.06 7.62
CA GLY A 5 1.08 -8.41 8.10
C GLY A 5 -0.08 -7.78 7.31
N ILE A 6 0.16 -7.38 6.06
CA ILE A 6 -0.92 -6.98 5.14
C ILE A 6 -1.60 -8.26 4.66
N GLY A 7 -2.83 -8.53 5.08
CA GLY A 7 -3.56 -9.74 4.65
C GLY A 7 -3.52 -9.94 3.12
N LEU A 8 -3.78 -11.17 2.65
CA LEU A 8 -3.60 -11.60 1.25
C LEU A 8 -4.02 -10.56 0.20
N GLY A 9 -5.16 -9.89 0.38
CA GLY A 9 -5.65 -8.85 -0.54
C GLY A 9 -4.64 -7.72 -0.80
N LEU A 10 -4.00 -7.16 0.24
CA LEU A 10 -3.02 -6.09 0.06
C LEU A 10 -1.69 -6.59 -0.53
N SER A 11 -1.34 -7.87 -0.30
CA SER A 11 -0.16 -8.47 -0.94
C SER A 11 -0.32 -8.54 -2.48
N ILE A 12 -1.54 -8.84 -2.96
CA ILE A 12 -1.86 -8.84 -4.38
C ILE A 12 -1.79 -7.42 -4.96
N VAL A 13 -2.42 -6.44 -4.29
CA VAL A 13 -2.41 -5.04 -4.73
C VAL A 13 -0.97 -4.51 -4.82
N SER A 14 -0.15 -4.78 -3.79
CA SER A 14 1.26 -4.38 -3.81
C SER A 14 2.02 -5.04 -4.96
N ARG A 15 1.75 -6.32 -5.27
CA ARG A 15 2.40 -7.04 -6.36
C ARG A 15 2.00 -6.49 -7.74
N ILE A 16 0.71 -6.17 -7.93
CA ILE A 16 0.21 -5.55 -9.17
C ILE A 16 0.88 -4.18 -9.38
N ALA A 17 0.97 -3.34 -8.35
CA ALA A 17 1.64 -2.04 -8.46
C ALA A 17 3.13 -2.19 -8.86
N GLN A 18 3.84 -3.12 -8.21
CA GLN A 18 5.25 -3.40 -8.51
C GLN A 18 5.48 -3.83 -9.96
N LEU A 19 4.62 -4.70 -10.51
CA LEU A 19 4.71 -5.13 -11.92
C LEU A 19 4.57 -3.97 -12.91
N HIS A 20 3.83 -2.93 -12.55
CA HIS A 20 3.62 -1.74 -13.37
C HIS A 20 4.60 -0.60 -13.04
N LYS A 21 5.76 -0.90 -12.44
CA LYS A 21 6.75 0.10 -12.01
C LYS A 21 6.13 1.16 -11.11
N ALA A 22 5.22 0.76 -10.23
CA ALA A 22 4.60 1.63 -9.24
C ALA A 22 4.81 1.08 -7.83
N GLN A 23 4.56 1.92 -6.82
CA GLN A 23 4.67 1.58 -5.41
C GLN A 23 3.36 1.85 -4.69
N PHE A 24 2.92 0.88 -3.90
CA PHE A 24 1.74 0.99 -3.05
C PHE A 24 2.13 1.40 -1.62
N PHE A 25 1.36 2.31 -1.04
CA PHE A 25 1.53 2.80 0.32
C PHE A 25 0.21 2.70 1.08
N LEU A 26 0.28 2.28 2.34
CA LEU A 26 -0.84 2.32 3.27
C LEU A 26 -0.35 2.93 4.59
N GLU A 27 -1.00 4.00 5.02
CA GLU A 27 -0.70 4.69 6.26
C GLU A 27 -1.97 5.11 6.99
N ASN A 28 -1.95 5.11 8.32
CA ASN A 28 -3.01 5.70 9.12
C ASN A 28 -2.95 7.23 9.00
N ARG A 29 -4.11 7.88 8.91
CA ARG A 29 -4.16 9.35 8.86
C ARG A 29 -3.79 9.90 10.24
N ARG A 30 -2.83 10.83 10.31
CA ARG A 30 -2.32 11.34 11.59
C ARG A 30 -3.29 12.27 12.33
N GLN A 31 -4.16 12.96 11.60
CA GLN A 31 -5.05 13.99 12.14
C GLN A 31 -6.54 13.69 11.88
N ALA A 32 -6.85 12.50 11.39
CA ALA A 32 -8.21 12.07 11.09
C ALA A 32 -8.35 10.57 11.36
N SER A 33 -9.57 10.10 11.58
CA SER A 33 -9.85 8.67 11.63
C SER A 33 -9.64 8.03 10.24
N GLY A 34 -9.32 6.73 10.25
CA GLY A 34 -9.15 5.92 9.05
C GLY A 34 -7.73 5.94 8.46
N CYS A 35 -7.62 5.35 7.27
CA CYS A 35 -6.34 5.12 6.59
C CYS A 35 -6.32 5.81 5.22
N ARG A 36 -5.11 5.99 4.68
CA ARG A 36 -4.87 6.43 3.31
C ARG A 36 -4.08 5.34 2.58
N ALA A 37 -4.67 4.84 1.49
CA ALA A 37 -3.98 4.02 0.51
C ALA A 37 -3.64 4.87 -0.71
N SER A 38 -2.42 4.77 -1.22
CA SER A 38 -1.99 5.49 -2.42
C SER A 38 -1.06 4.64 -3.28
N VAL A 39 -1.08 4.90 -4.59
CA VAL A 39 -0.16 4.31 -5.57
C VAL A 39 0.65 5.46 -6.17
N LYS A 40 1.98 5.32 -6.13
CA LYS A 40 2.91 6.24 -6.78
C LYS A 40 3.49 5.56 -8.01
N PHE A 41 3.23 6.12 -9.18
CA PHE A 41 3.85 5.71 -10.43
C PHE A 41 5.24 6.35 -10.53
N THR A 42 6.20 5.61 -11.08
CA THR A 42 7.56 6.10 -11.35
C THR A 42 7.73 6.44 -12.82
#